data_AF-A0A7J8CTC3-F1
#
_entry.id   AF-A0A7J8CTC3-F1
#
_cell.length_a   1.000
_cell.length_b   1.000
_cell.length_c   1.000
_cell.angle_alpha   90.00
_cell.angle_beta   90.00
_cell.angle_gamma   90.00
#
_symmetry.space_group_name_H-M   'P 1'
#
loop_
_entity.id
_entity.type
_entity.pdbx_description
1 polymer ?
#
loop_
_entity_poly.entity_id
_entity_poly.type
_entity_poly.pdbx_seq_one_letter_code
_entity_poly.pdbx_strand_id
1 'polypeptide(L)'
;MLLAHIDVVPAPDQGWEVPPFSGLERDGFIYGRGTLDNKNSVMAILQALELLLIRNYIPRRSFFIALGHDEEVSGANGAQKISALLQARGVQLAFIVDEGSFILDGFIPSLNKPFAMISVSEKGSLNLMLQVNMTPGHSSAPPEETSIGILAAAVSRLEQTPLPNMFGSGLPEMMLQQLATEFSFPVNIVFSNLWLFGPLVSRLMERNYITNALVRTTTAITMFKAGIKST
;
A
#
# COMPACT_ATOMS: atom_id res chain seq x y z
N MET A 1 20.68 -0.11 4.55
CA MET A 1 20.52 0.60 3.26
C MET A 1 19.29 1.46 3.39
N LEU A 2 19.35 2.70 2.88
CA LEU A 2 18.20 3.60 2.85
C LEU A 2 17.63 3.58 1.42
N LEU A 3 16.33 3.36 1.33
CA LEU A 3 15.57 3.27 0.09
C LEU A 3 14.54 4.39 0.05
N ALA A 4 14.29 4.88 -1.15
CA ALA A 4 13.16 5.75 -1.50
C ALA A 4 12.97 5.69 -3.02
N HIS A 5 11.86 6.20 -3.53
CA HIS A 5 11.65 6.35 -4.97
C HIS A 5 11.30 7.79 -5.35
N ILE A 6 11.60 8.15 -6.59
CA ILE A 6 11.43 9.52 -7.13
C ILE A 6 10.26 9.64 -8.09
N ASP A 7 9.79 8.52 -8.63
CA ASP A 7 8.60 8.46 -9.47
C ASP A 7 7.33 8.61 -8.65
N VAL A 8 6.23 8.92 -9.33
CA VAL A 8 4.93 9.21 -8.76
C VAL A 8 3.84 8.72 -9.70
N VAL A 9 2.69 8.31 -9.17
CA VAL A 9 1.50 8.05 -10.00
C VAL A 9 0.99 9.29 -10.77
N PRO A 10 0.24 9.09 -11.87
CA PRO A 10 -0.43 10.18 -12.58
C PRO A 10 -1.33 11.04 -11.67
N ALA A 11 -1.30 12.36 -11.91
CA ALA A 11 -2.12 13.32 -11.20
C ALA A 11 -2.70 14.35 -12.20
N PRO A 12 -3.88 14.08 -12.79
CA PRO A 12 -4.56 15.08 -13.61
C PRO A 12 -5.02 16.25 -12.74
N ASP A 13 -5.10 17.47 -13.30
CA ASP A 13 -5.54 18.66 -12.55
C ASP A 13 -6.98 18.53 -12.02
N GLN A 14 -7.81 17.71 -12.66
CA GLN A 14 -9.19 17.50 -12.25
C GLN A 14 -9.26 16.88 -10.84
N GLY A 15 -9.98 17.56 -9.94
CA GLY A 15 -10.17 17.12 -8.55
C GLY A 15 -9.10 17.59 -7.58
N TRP A 16 -8.07 18.30 -8.05
CA TRP A 16 -7.10 18.96 -7.19
C TRP A 16 -7.54 20.41 -6.88
N GLU A 17 -7.39 20.82 -5.62
CA GLU A 17 -7.61 22.21 -5.21
C GLU A 17 -6.49 23.16 -5.67
N VAL A 18 -5.29 22.60 -5.89
CA VAL A 18 -4.08 23.32 -6.33
C VAL A 18 -3.36 22.46 -7.37
N PRO A 19 -2.61 23.05 -8.33
CA PRO A 19 -1.95 22.25 -9.35
C PRO A 19 -1.07 21.15 -8.73
N PRO A 20 -1.21 19.89 -9.15
CA PRO A 20 -0.64 18.73 -8.47
C PRO A 20 0.88 18.78 -8.38
N PHE A 21 1.56 19.45 -9.31
CA PHE A 21 3.01 19.56 -9.33
C PHE A 21 3.53 20.94 -8.91
N SER A 22 2.70 21.76 -8.27
CA SER A 22 3.09 23.09 -7.79
C SER A 22 3.98 23.05 -6.55
N GLY A 23 3.80 22.05 -5.67
CA GLY A 23 4.46 22.03 -4.37
C GLY A 23 4.04 23.19 -3.46
N LEU A 24 2.80 23.68 -3.60
CA LEU A 24 2.32 24.84 -2.87
C LEU A 24 2.30 24.58 -1.35
N GLU A 25 2.95 25.45 -0.59
CA GLU A 25 2.80 25.49 0.85
C GLU A 25 1.56 26.32 1.24
N ARG A 26 0.65 25.73 2.02
CA ARG A 26 -0.58 26.36 2.50
C ARG A 26 -0.96 25.77 3.86
N ASP A 27 -1.31 26.62 4.83
CA ASP A 27 -1.74 26.21 6.18
C ASP A 27 -0.76 25.28 6.92
N GLY A 28 0.55 25.41 6.65
CA GLY A 28 1.58 24.54 7.22
C GLY A 28 1.73 23.17 6.55
N PHE A 29 1.05 22.96 5.41
CA PHE A 29 1.14 21.74 4.62
C PHE A 29 1.69 22.01 3.22
N ILE A 30 2.44 21.06 2.66
CA ILE A 30 2.89 21.10 1.27
C ILE A 30 1.96 20.24 0.43
N TYR A 31 1.26 20.88 -0.50
CA TYR A 31 0.35 20.24 -1.42
C TYR A 31 1.06 19.89 -2.73
N GLY A 32 1.10 18.61 -3.06
CA GLY A 32 1.58 18.15 -4.36
C GLY A 32 1.64 16.64 -4.47
N ARG A 33 1.54 16.13 -5.70
CA ARG A 33 1.78 14.73 -6.03
C ARG A 33 3.24 14.40 -5.73
N GLY A 34 3.43 13.37 -4.91
CA GLY A 34 4.75 12.91 -4.51
C GLY A 34 5.15 13.36 -3.11
N THR A 35 4.41 14.26 -2.45
CA THR A 35 4.86 14.86 -1.18
C THR A 35 4.92 13.83 -0.06
N LEU A 36 3.90 12.98 0.10
CA LEU A 36 3.88 11.90 1.09
C LEU A 36 4.47 10.58 0.58
N ASP A 37 4.36 10.34 -0.72
CA ASP A 37 4.70 9.08 -1.40
C ASP A 37 5.44 9.42 -2.70
N ASN A 38 6.77 9.42 -2.74
CA ASN A 38 7.68 9.21 -1.59
C ASN A 38 8.82 10.25 -1.52
N LYS A 39 8.59 11.44 -2.09
CA LYS A 39 9.63 12.48 -2.17
C LYS A 39 10.02 13.05 -0.81
N ASN A 40 9.14 13.01 0.19
CA ASN A 40 9.51 13.31 1.58
C ASN A 40 10.72 12.48 2.04
N SER A 41 10.72 11.16 1.80
CA SER A 41 11.78 10.25 2.21
C SER A 41 13.07 10.53 1.44
N VAL A 42 12.96 10.78 0.13
CA VAL A 42 14.09 11.23 -0.71
C VAL A 42 14.73 12.50 -0.13
N MET A 43 13.92 13.52 0.15
CA MET A 43 14.41 14.78 0.71
C MET A 43 15.00 14.61 2.11
N ALA A 44 14.39 13.79 2.97
CA ALA A 44 14.91 13.50 4.29
C ALA A 44 16.28 12.83 4.24
N ILE A 45 16.48 11.85 3.35
CA ILE A 45 17.77 11.17 3.15
C ILE A 45 18.83 12.17 2.67
N LEU A 46 18.50 12.99 1.67
CA LEU A 46 19.44 13.95 1.09
C LEU A 46 19.81 15.07 2.07
N GLN A 47 18.85 15.63 2.80
CA GLN A 47 19.10 16.64 3.82
C GLN A 47 19.92 16.09 4.99
N ALA A 48 19.65 14.85 5.43
CA ALA A 48 20.45 14.20 6.45
C ALA A 48 21.90 14.03 5.98
N LEU A 49 22.11 13.58 4.73
CA LEU A 49 23.45 13.44 4.15
C LEU A 49 24.19 14.79 4.09
N GLU A 50 23.53 15.84 3.62
CA GLU A 50 24.07 17.20 3.57
C GLU A 50 24.49 17.68 4.97
N LEU A 51 23.62 17.50 5.98
CA LEU A 51 23.92 17.85 7.36
C LEU A 51 25.15 17.10 7.90
N LEU A 52 25.28 15.80 7.61
CA LEU A 52 26.43 15.01 8.03
C LEU A 52 27.73 15.52 7.38
N LEU A 53 27.68 15.88 6.10
CA LEU A 53 28.82 16.45 5.37
C LEU A 53 29.23 17.81 5.93
N ILE A 54 28.28 18.73 6.15
CA ILE A 54 28.54 20.05 6.74
C ILE A 54 29.19 19.92 8.12
N ARG A 55 28.78 18.91 8.91
CA ARG A 55 29.33 18.65 10.24
C ARG A 55 30.64 17.86 10.22
N ASN A 56 31.20 17.53 9.06
CA ASN A 56 32.34 16.64 8.90
C ASN A 56 32.19 15.33 9.69
N TYR A 57 30.96 14.81 9.77
CA TYR A 57 30.68 13.59 10.51
C TYR A 57 31.11 12.37 9.70
N ILE A 58 31.86 11.46 10.33
CA ILE A 58 32.30 10.21 9.73
C ILE A 58 31.47 9.06 10.32
N PRO A 59 30.59 8.41 9.53
CA PRO A 59 29.81 7.26 9.99
C PRO A 59 30.71 6.11 10.43
N ARG A 60 30.35 5.46 11.54
CA ARG A 60 31.07 4.26 12.04
C ARG A 60 30.95 3.05 11.11
N ARG A 61 29.89 3.00 10.29
CA ARG A 61 29.64 1.96 9.30
C ARG A 61 29.29 2.60 7.97
N SER A 62 29.77 2.00 6.89
CA SER A 62 29.30 2.34 5.55
C SER A 62 27.82 2.00 5.41
N PHE A 63 27.13 2.79 4.60
CA PHE A 63 25.74 2.55 4.24
C PHE A 63 25.55 2.80 2.76
N PHE A 64 24.47 2.24 2.22
CA PHE A 64 24.04 2.45 0.85
C PHE A 64 22.78 3.31 0.87
N ILE A 65 22.66 4.19 -0.12
CA ILE A 65 21.43 4.88 -0.50
C ILE A 65 21.05 4.35 -1.88
N ALA A 66 19.79 3.99 -2.07
CA ALA A 66 19.23 3.57 -3.34
C ALA A 66 17.94 4.35 -3.60
N LEU A 67 17.92 5.12 -4.69
CA LEU A 67 16.78 5.92 -5.11
C LEU A 67 16.22 5.32 -6.41
N GLY A 68 15.05 4.68 -6.32
CA GLY A 68 14.36 4.05 -7.45
C GLY A 68 13.56 5.06 -8.27
N HIS A 69 13.21 4.72 -9.50
CA HIS A 69 12.51 5.62 -10.43
C HIS A 69 11.29 4.98 -11.12
N ASP A 70 10.90 3.79 -10.69
CA ASP A 70 9.81 3.01 -11.29
C ASP A 70 9.10 2.12 -10.27
N GLU A 71 9.13 2.50 -8.98
CA GLU A 71 8.47 1.76 -7.89
C GLU A 71 6.95 1.63 -8.17
N GLU A 72 6.33 2.73 -8.59
CA GLU A 72 4.88 2.85 -8.84
C GLU A 72 4.41 1.96 -10.00
N VAL A 73 5.38 1.43 -10.77
CA VAL A 73 5.18 0.47 -11.87
C VAL A 73 5.98 -0.82 -11.65
N SER A 74 6.11 -1.23 -10.39
CA SER A 74 6.67 -2.51 -9.89
C SER A 74 8.20 -2.62 -9.80
N GLY A 75 8.96 -1.56 -10.05
CA GLY A 75 10.39 -1.50 -9.70
C GLY A 75 11.33 -2.35 -10.54
N ALA A 76 10.91 -2.80 -11.73
CA ALA A 76 11.63 -3.79 -12.55
C ALA A 76 12.99 -3.26 -13.08
N ASN A 77 13.11 -1.95 -13.30
CA ASN A 77 14.32 -1.30 -13.79
C ASN A 77 15.08 -0.56 -12.68
N GLY A 78 14.42 -0.17 -11.60
CA GLY A 78 15.03 0.43 -10.41
C GLY A 78 15.44 -0.63 -9.39
N ALA A 79 14.56 -0.90 -8.42
CA ALA A 79 14.86 -1.73 -7.25
C ALA A 79 15.37 -3.13 -7.61
N GLN A 80 14.78 -3.77 -8.63
CA GLN A 80 15.18 -5.11 -9.06
C GLN A 80 16.62 -5.14 -9.61
N LYS A 81 17.02 -4.13 -10.39
CA LYS A 81 18.38 -4.02 -10.94
C LYS A 81 19.39 -3.67 -9.86
N ILE A 82 19.04 -2.79 -8.93
CA ILE A 82 19.88 -2.46 -7.76
C ILE A 82 20.14 -3.72 -6.94
N SER A 83 19.09 -4.49 -6.64
CA SER A 83 19.20 -5.75 -5.91
C SER A 83 20.13 -6.74 -6.61
N ALA A 84 19.93 -6.96 -7.92
CA ALA A 84 20.78 -7.85 -8.71
C ALA A 84 22.26 -7.39 -8.72
N LEU A 85 22.51 -6.08 -8.81
CA LEU A 85 23.85 -5.52 -8.78
C LEU A 85 24.53 -5.70 -7.43
N LEU A 86 23.82 -5.45 -6.32
CA LEU A 86 24.34 -5.66 -4.97
C LEU A 86 24.66 -7.13 -4.72
N GLN A 87 23.79 -8.04 -5.19
CA GLN A 87 24.02 -9.47 -5.12
C GLN A 87 25.26 -9.89 -5.93
N ALA A 88 25.39 -9.43 -7.17
CA ALA A 88 26.55 -9.71 -8.02
C ALA A 88 27.87 -9.19 -7.43
N ARG A 89 27.81 -8.12 -6.61
CA ARG A 89 28.95 -7.56 -5.87
C ARG A 89 29.21 -8.24 -4.52
N GLY A 90 28.39 -9.21 -4.12
CA GLY A 90 28.51 -9.89 -2.82
C GLY A 90 28.22 -8.98 -1.63
N VAL A 91 27.48 -7.88 -1.82
CA VAL A 91 27.16 -6.93 -0.74
C VAL A 91 26.23 -7.60 0.27
N GLN A 92 26.61 -7.55 1.55
CA GLN A 92 25.79 -7.99 2.66
C GLN A 92 25.24 -6.79 3.42
N LEU A 93 23.91 -6.67 3.49
CA LEU A 93 23.23 -5.58 4.19
C LEU A 93 22.76 -6.08 5.56
N ALA A 94 23.00 -5.28 6.60
CA ALA A 94 22.49 -5.61 7.94
C ALA A 94 20.96 -5.45 8.04
N PHE A 95 20.42 -4.42 7.38
CA PHE A 95 18.98 -4.14 7.27
C PHE A 95 18.73 -3.12 6.15
N ILE A 96 17.47 -3.02 5.75
CA ILE A 96 16.94 -1.99 4.85
C ILE A 96 15.97 -1.10 5.61
N VAL A 97 15.88 0.16 5.21
CA VAL A 97 14.83 1.10 5.63
C VAL A 97 14.25 1.65 4.35
N ASP A 98 12.94 1.53 4.22
CA ASP A 98 12.16 1.95 3.05
C ASP A 98 11.04 2.90 3.49
N GLU A 99 10.19 3.34 2.56
CA GLU A 99 9.08 4.27 2.77
C GLU A 99 8.33 4.06 4.10
N GLY A 100 8.04 2.80 4.43
CA GLY A 100 7.38 2.47 5.68
C GLY A 100 5.91 2.89 5.68
N SER A 101 5.48 3.59 6.72
CA SER A 101 4.09 4.04 6.86
C SER A 101 4.05 5.44 7.46
N PHE A 102 2.89 6.09 7.34
CA PHE A 102 2.66 7.45 7.84
C PHE A 102 2.54 7.52 9.36
N ILE A 103 2.70 8.74 9.88
CA ILE A 103 2.18 9.08 11.21
C ILE A 103 0.66 9.21 11.07
N LEU A 104 -0.05 8.36 11.79
CA LEU A 104 -1.51 8.30 11.75
C LEU A 104 -2.09 9.07 12.93
N ASP A 105 -2.99 9.99 12.65
CA ASP A 105 -3.77 10.74 13.64
C ASP A 105 -5.26 10.56 13.36
N GLY A 106 -6.04 10.22 14.39
CA GLY A 106 -7.48 9.94 14.26
C GLY A 106 -7.86 8.73 13.38
N PHE A 107 -6.89 7.92 12.94
CA PHE A 107 -7.14 6.80 12.03
C PHE A 107 -7.84 5.62 12.72
N ILE A 108 -7.52 5.36 14.00
CA ILE A 108 -8.17 4.31 14.79
C ILE A 108 -9.18 4.99 15.73
N PRO A 109 -10.48 4.64 15.63
CA PRO A 109 -11.47 5.16 16.56
C PRO A 109 -11.06 4.92 18.02
N SER A 110 -11.23 5.95 18.86
CA SER A 110 -10.88 5.93 20.29
C SER A 110 -9.39 5.92 20.64
N LEU A 111 -8.49 6.01 19.65
CA LEU A 111 -7.07 6.30 19.88
C LEU A 111 -6.82 7.80 19.71
N ASN A 112 -6.71 8.54 20.81
CA ASN A 112 -6.65 10.00 20.83
C ASN A 112 -5.22 10.57 20.70
N LYS A 113 -4.25 9.76 20.27
CA LYS A 113 -2.85 10.18 20.11
C LYS A 113 -2.35 9.78 18.73
N PRO A 114 -1.53 10.63 18.08
CA PRO A 114 -0.87 10.22 16.85
C PRO A 114 0.11 9.08 17.15
N PHE A 115 0.23 8.14 16.22
CA PHE A 115 1.16 7.03 16.33
C PHE A 115 1.88 6.79 15.01
N ALA A 116 3.15 6.39 15.10
CA ALA A 116 3.93 5.97 13.95
C ALA A 116 3.90 4.45 13.84
N MET A 117 3.59 3.95 12.65
CA MET A 117 3.67 2.51 12.38
C MET A 117 5.04 2.14 11.84
N ILE A 118 5.61 1.07 12.39
CA ILE A 118 6.83 0.46 11.86
C ILE A 118 6.40 -0.75 11.04
N SER A 119 6.35 -0.58 9.72
CA SER A 119 6.03 -1.64 8.78
C SER A 119 7.21 -2.62 8.68
N VAL A 120 7.05 -3.82 9.24
CA VAL A 120 8.06 -4.90 9.19
C VAL A 120 7.74 -5.97 8.14
N SER A 121 6.60 -5.82 7.45
CA SER A 121 6.22 -6.64 6.30
C SER A 121 5.25 -5.86 5.41
N GLU A 122 5.17 -6.29 4.17
CA GLU A 122 4.18 -5.84 3.20
C GLU A 122 3.33 -7.01 2.69
N LYS A 123 2.19 -6.70 2.08
CA LYS A 123 1.42 -7.70 1.35
C LYS A 123 1.99 -7.88 -0.04
N GLY A 124 2.10 -9.13 -0.47
CA GLY A 124 2.29 -9.42 -1.89
C GLY A 124 1.09 -8.94 -2.70
N SER A 125 1.33 -8.53 -3.94
CA SER A 125 0.31 -8.16 -4.92
C SER A 125 0.34 -9.12 -6.12
N LEU A 126 -0.82 -9.31 -6.75
CA LEU A 126 -0.97 -10.11 -7.96
C LEU A 126 -2.01 -9.46 -8.86
N ASN A 127 -1.62 -9.17 -10.09
CA ASN A 127 -2.53 -8.69 -11.12
C ASN A 127 -2.91 -9.85 -12.06
N LEU A 128 -4.21 -10.08 -12.22
CA LEU A 128 -4.77 -11.13 -13.08
C LEU A 128 -5.62 -10.52 -14.19
N MET A 129 -5.52 -11.07 -15.40
CA MET A 129 -6.38 -10.72 -16.53
C MET A 129 -7.35 -11.87 -16.80
N LEU A 130 -8.64 -11.62 -16.58
CA LEU A 130 -9.71 -12.56 -16.94
C LEU A 130 -10.18 -12.24 -18.36
N GLN A 131 -10.18 -13.24 -19.24
CA GLN A 131 -10.57 -13.09 -20.63
C GLN A 131 -11.51 -14.21 -21.06
N VAL A 132 -12.61 -13.84 -21.73
CA VAL A 132 -13.54 -14.76 -22.38
C VAL A 132 -13.58 -14.43 -23.87
N ASN A 133 -13.20 -15.40 -24.70
CA ASN A 133 -13.23 -15.28 -26.15
C ASN A 133 -14.38 -16.12 -26.69
N MET A 134 -15.27 -15.51 -27.48
CA MET A 134 -16.37 -16.21 -28.15
C MET A 134 -16.52 -15.70 -29.58
N THR A 135 -17.17 -16.50 -30.42
CA THR A 135 -17.50 -16.11 -31.80
C THR A 135 -18.46 -14.91 -31.78
N PRO A 136 -18.17 -13.83 -32.53
CA PRO A 136 -19.09 -12.71 -32.68
C PRO A 136 -20.43 -13.15 -33.27
N GLY A 137 -21.53 -12.65 -32.71
CA GLY A 137 -22.90 -12.95 -33.15
C GLY A 137 -23.69 -11.69 -33.51
N HIS A 138 -24.83 -11.87 -34.18
CA HIS A 138 -25.73 -10.77 -34.51
C HIS A 138 -26.55 -10.37 -33.28
N SER A 139 -26.63 -9.08 -32.95
CA SER A 139 -27.32 -8.61 -31.75
C SER A 139 -28.82 -8.93 -31.72
N SER A 140 -29.44 -9.11 -32.90
CA SER A 140 -30.85 -9.51 -33.02
C SER A 140 -31.10 -11.01 -32.90
N ALA A 141 -30.05 -11.84 -32.86
CA ALA A 141 -30.13 -13.28 -32.68
C ALA A 141 -28.97 -13.74 -31.76
N PRO A 142 -28.98 -13.31 -30.49
CA PRO A 142 -27.88 -13.59 -29.58
C PRO A 142 -27.81 -15.08 -29.20
N PRO A 143 -26.61 -15.61 -28.93
CA PRO A 143 -26.45 -16.91 -28.30
C PRO A 143 -27.01 -16.90 -26.86
N GLU A 144 -27.23 -18.09 -26.27
CA GLU A 144 -27.75 -18.23 -24.90
C GLU A 144 -26.88 -17.50 -23.86
N GLU A 145 -25.56 -17.59 -24.00
CA GLU A 145 -24.60 -16.85 -23.18
C GLU A 145 -23.77 -15.90 -24.03
N THR A 146 -23.53 -14.69 -23.51
CA THR A 146 -22.63 -13.70 -24.12
C THR A 146 -21.31 -13.64 -23.36
N SER A 147 -20.23 -13.20 -24.00
CA SER A 147 -18.93 -13.06 -23.33
C SER A 147 -19.00 -12.09 -22.16
N ILE A 148 -19.83 -11.04 -22.30
CA ILE A 148 -20.16 -10.09 -21.23
C ILE A 148 -20.89 -10.80 -20.09
N GLY A 149 -21.90 -11.62 -20.38
CA GLY A 149 -22.66 -12.36 -19.37
C GLY A 149 -21.77 -13.32 -18.56
N ILE A 150 -20.91 -14.08 -19.24
CA ILE A 150 -19.97 -15.01 -18.60
C ILE A 150 -18.96 -14.24 -17.73
N LEU A 151 -18.36 -13.16 -18.25
CA LEU A 151 -17.42 -12.34 -17.49
C LEU A 151 -18.10 -11.67 -16.29
N ALA A 152 -19.31 -11.15 -16.45
CA ALA A 152 -20.08 -10.53 -15.37
C ALA A 152 -20.39 -11.53 -14.26
N ALA A 153 -20.78 -12.77 -14.62
CA ALA A 153 -21.01 -13.83 -13.64
C ALA A 153 -19.72 -14.24 -12.90
N ALA A 154 -18.60 -14.35 -13.61
CA ALA A 154 -17.30 -14.66 -13.02
C ALA A 154 -16.83 -13.56 -12.06
N VAL A 155 -16.92 -12.30 -12.47
CA VAL A 155 -16.61 -11.11 -11.66
C VAL A 155 -17.50 -11.06 -10.42
N SER A 156 -18.81 -11.22 -10.58
CA SER A 156 -19.75 -11.20 -9.46
C SER A 156 -19.45 -12.29 -8.43
N ARG A 157 -19.10 -13.50 -8.89
CA ARG A 157 -18.70 -14.60 -8.01
C ARG A 157 -17.42 -14.26 -7.23
N LEU A 158 -16.45 -13.61 -7.88
CA LEU A 158 -15.20 -13.21 -7.25
C LEU A 158 -15.44 -12.20 -6.12
N GLU A 159 -16.27 -11.19 -6.36
CA GLU A 159 -16.64 -10.19 -5.34
C GLU A 159 -17.45 -10.78 -4.18
N GLN A 160 -18.33 -11.74 -4.47
CA GLN A 160 -19.16 -12.42 -3.47
C GLN A 160 -18.40 -13.47 -2.66
N THR A 161 -17.18 -13.84 -3.06
CA THR A 161 -16.36 -14.88 -2.41
C THR A 161 -15.08 -14.29 -1.85
N PRO A 162 -15.15 -13.48 -0.76
CA PRO A 162 -13.96 -12.93 -0.16
C PRO A 162 -13.06 -14.04 0.40
N LEU A 163 -11.74 -13.83 0.31
CA LEU A 163 -10.75 -14.74 0.87
C LEU A 163 -10.86 -14.84 2.40
N PRO A 164 -10.33 -15.91 3.03
CA PRO A 164 -10.42 -16.07 4.48
C PRO A 164 -9.83 -14.90 5.27
N ASN A 165 -10.42 -14.63 6.43
CA ASN A 165 -9.82 -13.74 7.42
C ASN A 165 -8.71 -14.49 8.16
N MET A 166 -7.53 -13.88 8.20
CA MET A 166 -6.30 -14.43 8.76
C MET A 166 -5.93 -13.82 10.12
N PHE A 167 -6.84 -13.08 10.75
CA PHE A 167 -6.63 -12.52 12.09
C PHE A 167 -6.50 -13.61 13.15
N GLY A 168 -5.70 -13.36 14.19
CA GLY A 168 -5.42 -14.29 15.29
C GLY A 168 -4.03 -14.92 15.25
N SER A 169 -3.17 -14.43 14.35
CA SER A 169 -1.72 -14.60 14.46
C SER A 169 -1.00 -13.49 13.69
N GLY A 170 0.26 -13.24 14.04
CA GLY A 170 1.15 -12.35 13.29
C GLY A 170 0.97 -10.85 13.61
N LEU A 171 1.31 -10.02 12.63
CA LEU A 171 1.53 -8.58 12.84
C LEU A 171 0.28 -7.77 13.20
N PRO A 172 -0.91 -8.01 12.61
CA PRO A 172 -2.10 -7.26 12.99
C PRO A 172 -2.50 -7.47 14.45
N GLU A 173 -2.36 -8.69 14.96
CA GLU A 173 -2.61 -8.99 16.37
C GLU A 173 -1.58 -8.32 17.27
N MET A 174 -0.29 -8.46 16.94
CA MET A 174 0.80 -7.82 17.67
C MET A 174 0.64 -6.30 17.71
N MET A 175 0.27 -5.68 16.59
CA MET A 175 0.00 -4.24 16.51
C MET A 175 -1.11 -3.83 17.49
N LEU A 176 -2.24 -4.53 17.50
CA LEU A 176 -3.34 -4.21 18.42
C LEU A 176 -2.95 -4.41 19.89
N GLN A 177 -2.18 -5.44 20.20
CA GLN A 177 -1.67 -5.67 21.56
C GLN A 177 -0.70 -4.55 22.01
N GLN A 178 0.20 -4.12 21.12
CA GLN A 178 1.15 -3.03 21.41
C GLN A 178 0.43 -1.69 21.62
N LEU A 179 -0.66 -1.46 20.88
CA LEU A 179 -1.47 -0.25 21.04
C LEU A 179 -2.48 -0.34 22.19
N ALA A 180 -2.70 -1.52 22.78
CA ALA A 180 -3.78 -1.75 23.74
C ALA A 180 -3.77 -0.79 24.93
N THR A 181 -2.58 -0.41 25.43
CA THR A 181 -2.41 0.50 26.57
C THR A 181 -2.76 1.95 26.25
N GLU A 182 -2.79 2.32 24.97
CA GLU A 182 -3.16 3.67 24.53
C GLU A 182 -4.67 3.86 24.38
N PHE A 183 -5.45 2.77 24.44
CA PHE A 183 -6.91 2.84 24.43
C PHE A 183 -7.48 3.06 25.85
N SER A 184 -8.66 3.66 25.91
CA SER A 184 -9.43 3.76 27.14
C SER A 184 -10.19 2.46 27.44
N PHE A 185 -10.63 2.31 28.70
CA PHE A 185 -11.59 1.27 29.07
C PHE A 185 -12.91 1.44 28.30
N PRO A 186 -13.53 0.36 27.77
CA PRO A 186 -13.15 -1.06 27.91
C PRO A 186 -12.24 -1.60 26.79
N VAL A 187 -11.90 -0.79 25.78
CA VAL A 187 -11.19 -1.24 24.57
C VAL A 187 -9.78 -1.77 24.90
N ASN A 188 -9.08 -1.15 25.85
CA ASN A 188 -7.77 -1.63 26.30
C ASN A 188 -7.80 -3.07 26.81
N ILE A 189 -8.81 -3.46 27.59
CA ILE A 189 -8.98 -4.83 28.09
C ILE A 189 -9.24 -5.79 26.93
N VAL A 190 -10.06 -5.39 25.95
CA VAL A 190 -10.35 -6.19 24.76
C VAL A 190 -9.07 -6.49 23.98
N PHE A 191 -8.27 -5.45 23.66
CA PHE A 191 -7.03 -5.61 22.90
C PHE A 191 -5.87 -6.20 23.71
N SER A 192 -5.88 -6.09 25.03
CA SER A 192 -4.90 -6.81 25.89
C SER A 192 -5.20 -8.30 26.00
N ASN A 193 -6.44 -8.73 25.73
CA ASN A 193 -6.90 -10.10 25.89
C ASN A 193 -7.43 -10.67 24.56
N LEU A 194 -6.70 -10.47 23.46
CA LEU A 194 -7.08 -11.01 22.14
C LEU A 194 -7.17 -12.54 22.11
N TRP A 195 -6.50 -13.25 23.03
CA TRP A 195 -6.70 -14.69 23.20
C TRP A 195 -8.15 -15.07 23.54
N LEU A 196 -8.90 -14.16 24.19
CA LEU A 196 -10.30 -14.32 24.56
C LEU A 196 -11.24 -13.60 23.59
N PHE A 197 -10.92 -12.35 23.26
CA PHE A 197 -11.78 -11.49 22.44
C PHE A 197 -11.44 -11.51 20.94
N GLY A 198 -10.45 -12.29 20.51
CA GLY A 198 -9.98 -12.37 19.13
C GLY A 198 -11.09 -12.61 18.10
N PRO A 199 -12.01 -13.57 18.31
CA PRO A 199 -13.14 -13.77 17.40
C PRO A 199 -14.08 -12.56 17.27
N LEU A 200 -14.26 -11.79 18.35
CA LEU A 200 -15.06 -10.56 18.33
C LEU A 200 -14.33 -9.47 17.54
N VAL A 201 -13.05 -9.24 17.84
CA VAL A 201 -12.23 -8.23 17.17
C VAL A 201 -12.11 -8.55 15.67
N SER A 202 -11.86 -9.81 15.33
CA SER A 202 -11.82 -10.29 13.95
C SER A 202 -13.07 -9.90 13.15
N ARG A 203 -14.28 -10.15 13.71
CA ARG A 203 -15.55 -9.76 13.06
C ARG A 203 -15.75 -8.25 12.96
N LEU A 204 -15.24 -7.48 13.92
CA LEU A 204 -15.31 -6.02 13.86
C LEU A 204 -14.41 -5.47 12.76
N MET A 205 -13.20 -6.04 12.60
CA MET A 205 -12.26 -5.64 11.56
C MET A 205 -12.81 -5.92 10.15
N GLU A 206 -13.63 -6.96 9.96
CA GLU A 206 -14.28 -7.25 8.67
C GLU A 206 -15.29 -6.19 8.23
N ARG A 207 -15.85 -5.41 9.16
CA ARG A 207 -16.93 -4.44 8.86
C ARG A 207 -16.46 -3.16 8.20
N ASN A 208 -15.20 -2.80 8.40
CA ASN A 208 -14.60 -1.60 7.80
C ASN A 208 -13.57 -2.03 6.74
N TYR A 209 -13.67 -1.48 5.53
CA TYR A 209 -12.85 -1.89 4.39
C TYR A 209 -11.34 -1.73 4.65
N ILE A 210 -10.94 -0.70 5.40
CA ILE A 210 -9.54 -0.44 5.77
C ILE A 210 -9.03 -1.53 6.71
N THR A 211 -9.76 -1.82 7.79
CA THR A 211 -9.34 -2.85 8.75
C THR A 211 -9.46 -4.26 8.17
N ASN A 212 -10.42 -4.49 7.27
CA ASN A 212 -10.56 -5.74 6.54
C ASN A 212 -9.34 -5.97 5.64
N ALA A 213 -8.83 -4.90 5.00
CA ALA A 213 -7.59 -4.91 4.25
C ALA A 213 -6.34 -5.12 5.11
N LEU A 214 -6.40 -5.16 6.45
CA LEU A 214 -5.27 -5.58 7.29
C LEU A 214 -5.28 -7.09 7.55
N VAL A 215 -6.46 -7.70 7.62
CA VAL A 215 -6.62 -9.10 8.08
C VAL A 215 -6.94 -10.09 6.96
N ARG A 216 -7.17 -9.60 5.74
CA ARG A 216 -7.57 -10.42 4.59
C ARG A 216 -6.84 -10.02 3.32
N THR A 217 -6.58 -10.98 2.44
CA THR A 217 -6.18 -10.67 1.06
C THR A 217 -7.34 -10.05 0.31
N THR A 218 -7.19 -8.79 -0.11
CA THR A 218 -8.22 -8.04 -0.81
C THR A 218 -8.13 -8.25 -2.31
N THR A 219 -9.27 -8.23 -2.98
CA THR A 219 -9.38 -8.27 -4.44
C THR A 219 -10.08 -6.99 -4.89
N ALA A 220 -9.56 -6.34 -5.93
CA ALA A 220 -10.15 -5.16 -6.52
C ALA A 220 -10.27 -5.35 -8.04
N ILE A 221 -11.43 -4.99 -8.60
CA ILE A 221 -11.69 -5.07 -10.03
C ILE A 221 -11.69 -3.64 -10.56
N THR A 222 -10.66 -3.30 -11.33
CA THR A 222 -10.35 -1.90 -11.68
C THR A 222 -10.56 -1.61 -13.16
N MET A 223 -10.46 -2.62 -14.03
CA MET A 223 -10.59 -2.45 -15.48
C MET A 223 -11.57 -3.46 -16.05
N PHE A 224 -12.56 -2.95 -16.80
CA PHE A 224 -13.54 -3.78 -17.50
C PHE A 224 -13.63 -3.34 -18.97
N LYS A 225 -13.17 -4.19 -19.90
CA LYS A 225 -13.26 -3.97 -21.34
C LYS A 225 -14.25 -4.96 -21.95
N ALA A 226 -15.37 -4.46 -22.47
CA ALA A 226 -16.47 -5.30 -22.93
C ALA A 226 -16.81 -5.01 -24.41
N GLY A 227 -16.18 -5.79 -25.30
CA GLY A 227 -16.50 -5.80 -26.73
C GLY A 227 -16.21 -4.50 -27.48
N ILE A 228 -16.59 -4.47 -28.75
CA ILE A 228 -16.50 -3.31 -29.64
C ILE A 228 -17.87 -3.19 -30.34
N LYS A 229 -18.47 -1.99 -30.33
CA LYS A 229 -19.65 -1.69 -31.14
C LYS A 229 -19.20 -1.04 -32.43
N SER A 230 -19.25 -1.76 -33.54
CA SER A 230 -19.01 -1.22 -34.87
C SER A 230 -20.34 -0.81 -35.53
N THR A 231 -20.82 0.38 -35.19
CA THR A 231 -21.85 1.11 -35.94
C THR A 231 -21.58 2.59 -35.82
#